data_AF-A0AAN8FL69-F1
#
_entry.id   AF-A0AAN8FL69-F1
#
_cell.length_a   1.000
_cell.length_b   1.000
_cell.length_c   1.000
_cell.angle_alpha   90.00
_cell.angle_beta   90.00
_cell.angle_gamma   90.00
#
_symmetry.space_group_name_H-M   'P 1'
#
loop_
_entity.id
_entity.type
_entity.pdbx_description
1 polymer ?
#
loop_
_entity_poly.entity_id
_entity_poly.type
_entity_poly.pdbx_seq_one_letter_code
_entity_poly.pdbx_strand_id
1 'polypeptide(L)'
;MRLILAIALVTIASAQLQNGRFTQANERLPCGFSCSRRTSVLTMLDGVLSRAECSDRTGNVMARCSSCCAMKALSEGLTTVQSSGFLSVDGADCICCFNNNRC
;
A
#
# COMPACT_ATOMS: atom_id res chain seq x y z
N MET A 1 -44.10 27.74 -36.67
CA MET A 1 -43.43 26.52 -36.16
C MET A 1 -43.37 26.70 -34.63
N ARG A 2 -44.29 26.21 -33.78
CA ARG A 2 -44.57 24.81 -33.38
C ARG A 2 -43.25 24.01 -33.26
N LEU A 3 -42.86 23.32 -32.18
CA LEU A 3 -43.40 22.96 -30.86
C LEU A 3 -42.26 22.10 -30.21
N ILE A 4 -41.96 22.21 -28.89
CA ILE A 4 -41.41 21.16 -27.95
C ILE A 4 -40.01 20.56 -28.29
N LEU A 5 -39.00 20.44 -27.42
CA LEU A 5 -38.80 19.77 -26.10
C LEU A 5 -37.58 20.44 -25.44
N ALA A 6 -37.50 20.87 -24.18
CA ALA A 6 -37.90 20.28 -22.90
C ALA A 6 -37.20 18.96 -22.54
N ILE A 7 -36.18 19.06 -21.66
CA ILE A 7 -35.79 18.08 -20.61
C ILE A 7 -34.97 16.89 -21.19
N ALA A 8 -33.85 16.40 -20.65
CA ALA A 8 -33.39 16.28 -19.28
C ALA A 8 -31.89 15.89 -19.26
N LEU A 9 -31.22 16.25 -18.17
CA LEU A 9 -30.35 15.36 -17.40
C LEU A 9 -29.35 14.49 -18.18
N VAL A 10 -28.15 15.02 -18.40
CA VAL A 10 -26.97 14.21 -18.11
C VAL A 10 -26.12 15.01 -17.15
N THR A 11 -26.50 14.95 -15.88
CA THR A 11 -25.57 15.12 -14.77
C THR A 11 -24.43 14.16 -15.04
N ILE A 12 -23.29 14.68 -15.48
CA ILE A 12 -22.06 13.90 -15.52
C ILE A 12 -21.79 13.61 -14.05
N ALA A 13 -22.17 12.41 -13.60
CA ALA A 13 -21.77 11.89 -12.32
C ALA A 13 -20.26 12.06 -12.28
N SER A 14 -19.80 12.87 -11.33
CA SER A 14 -18.39 13.00 -11.06
C SER A 14 -17.87 11.61 -10.73
N ALA A 15 -17.17 10.98 -11.67
CA ALA A 15 -16.24 9.93 -11.35
C ALA A 15 -15.21 10.63 -10.46
N GLN A 16 -15.40 10.53 -9.14
CA GLN A 16 -14.44 10.95 -8.15
C GLN A 16 -13.20 10.12 -8.45
N LEU A 17 -12.29 10.70 -9.25
CA LEU A 17 -10.92 10.24 -9.36
C LEU A 17 -10.41 10.35 -7.93
N GLN A 18 -10.41 9.23 -7.21
CA GLN A 18 -9.94 9.15 -5.84
C GLN A 18 -8.44 9.42 -5.88
N ASN A 19 -8.11 10.72 -5.89
CA ASN A 19 -6.82 11.25 -5.54
C ASN A 19 -6.70 11.12 -4.02
N GLY A 20 -6.80 9.87 -3.55
CA GLY A 20 -6.61 9.49 -2.17
C GLY A 20 -5.13 9.68 -1.87
N ARG A 21 -4.74 10.90 -1.50
CA ARG A 21 -3.57 11.09 -0.65
C ARG A 21 -3.85 10.27 0.60
N PHE A 22 -3.31 9.05 0.65
CA PHE A 22 -3.24 8.25 1.85
C PHE A 22 -2.41 9.05 2.86
N THR A 23 -3.09 9.82 3.70
CA THR A 23 -2.50 10.37 4.90
C THR A 23 -2.22 9.16 5.78
N GLN A 24 -0.93 8.83 5.92
CA GLN A 24 -0.42 7.81 6.83
C GLN A 24 -0.72 8.26 8.27
N ALA A 25 -1.98 8.15 8.67
CA ALA A 25 -2.34 8.15 10.06
C ALA A 25 -1.68 6.91 10.67
N ASN A 26 -1.13 7.10 11.86
CA ASN A 26 -0.49 6.10 12.71
C ASN A 26 -1.47 5.03 13.21
N GLU A 27 -2.32 4.51 12.33
CA GLU A 27 -3.30 3.48 12.62
C GLU A 27 -2.57 2.15 12.70
N ARG A 28 -2.12 1.79 13.90
CA ARG A 28 -2.06 0.37 14.27
C ARG A 28 -3.43 -0.22 13.96
N LEU A 29 -3.50 -1.16 13.03
CA LEU A 29 -4.80 -1.70 12.65
C LEU A 29 -5.42 -2.45 13.83
N PRO A 30 -6.70 -2.18 14.14
CA PRO A 30 -7.33 -2.62 15.38
C PRO A 30 -7.47 -4.15 15.47
N CYS A 31 -7.51 -4.88 14.35
CA CYS A 31 -7.50 -6.34 14.26
C CYS A 31 -7.33 -6.76 12.80
N GLY A 32 -6.61 -7.85 12.50
CA GLY A 32 -6.68 -8.55 11.21
C GLY A 32 -5.67 -8.09 10.15
N PHE A 33 -6.08 -8.12 8.87
CA PHE A 33 -5.19 -7.80 7.75
C PHE A 33 -5.13 -6.30 7.47
N SER A 34 -3.93 -5.72 7.56
CA SER A 34 -3.60 -4.37 7.10
C SER A 34 -2.75 -4.43 5.85
N CYS A 35 -2.90 -3.48 4.92
CA CYS A 35 -2.00 -3.34 3.77
C CYS A 35 -1.45 -1.91 3.65
N SER A 36 -0.16 -1.80 3.30
CA SER A 36 0.53 -0.52 3.07
C SER A 36 1.40 -0.55 1.82
N ARG A 37 1.38 0.55 1.06
CA ARG A 37 2.17 0.74 -0.19
C ARG A 37 3.55 1.40 0.03
N ARG A 38 3.77 1.97 1.21
CA ARG A 38 4.99 2.72 1.56
C ARG A 38 5.65 2.10 2.77
N THR A 39 5.95 0.82 2.63
CA THR A 39 6.59 0.06 3.69
C THR A 39 8.09 0.30 3.64
N SER A 40 8.66 0.55 4.81
CA SER A 40 10.10 0.70 4.99
C SER A 40 10.53 -0.06 6.23
N VAL A 41 11.71 -0.65 6.17
CA VAL A 41 12.31 -1.42 7.26
C VAL A 41 13.53 -0.68 7.75
N LEU A 42 13.68 -0.61 9.08
CA LEU A 42 14.93 -0.19 9.71
C LEU A 42 15.76 -1.45 9.93
N THR A 43 16.95 -1.50 9.35
CA THR A 43 17.90 -2.61 9.51
C THR A 43 19.30 -2.06 9.68
N MET A 44 20.19 -2.82 10.34
CA MET A 44 21.60 -2.49 10.29
C MET A 44 22.18 -2.97 8.96
N LEU A 45 22.79 -2.03 8.23
CA LEU A 45 23.61 -2.31 7.05
C LEU A 45 25.02 -1.82 7.42
N ASP A 46 25.99 -2.73 7.42
CA ASP A 46 27.40 -2.43 7.72
C ASP A 46 27.61 -1.70 9.05
N GLY A 47 26.84 -2.06 10.08
CA GLY A 47 26.90 -1.46 11.42
C GLY A 47 26.20 -0.10 11.54
N VAL A 48 25.59 0.40 10.46
CA VAL A 48 24.82 1.65 10.45
C VAL A 48 23.32 1.34 10.37
N LEU A 49 22.54 1.94 11.28
CA LEU A 49 21.08 1.87 11.22
C LEU A 49 20.59 2.59 9.96
N SER A 50 20.09 1.80 9.02
CA SER A 50 19.68 2.27 7.70
C SER A 50 18.20 1.98 7.47
N ARG A 51 17.53 2.89 6.77
CA ARG A 51 16.13 2.73 6.36
C ARG A 51 16.08 2.25 4.91
N ALA A 52 15.57 1.04 4.69
CA ALA A 52 15.33 0.49 3.36
C ALA A 52 13.85 0.63 3.00
N GLU A 53 13.55 1.19 1.83
CA GLU A 53 12.18 1.23 1.28
C GLU A 53 11.89 -0.03 0.46
N CYS A 54 10.71 -0.64 0.67
CA CYS A 54 10.31 -1.82 -0.09
C CYS A 54 9.97 -1.52 -1.55
N SER A 55 9.56 -0.29 -1.84
CA SER A 55 9.20 0.20 -3.18
C SER A 55 10.36 0.89 -3.91
N ASP A 56 11.59 0.63 -3.49
CA ASP A 56 12.78 1.19 -4.13
C ASP A 56 12.90 0.68 -5.58
N ARG A 57 12.94 1.61 -6.53
CA ARG A 57 12.97 1.35 -7.98
C ARG A 57 14.31 0.84 -8.48
N THR A 58 15.33 0.78 -7.63
CA THR A 58 16.63 0.21 -8.00
C THR A 58 16.60 -1.32 -7.90
N GLY A 59 16.55 -1.99 -9.06
CA GLY A 59 16.61 -3.45 -9.19
C GLY A 59 15.26 -4.14 -9.44
N ASN A 60 15.22 -5.45 -9.18
CA ASN A 60 14.00 -6.26 -9.38
C ASN A 60 13.06 -6.10 -8.18
N VAL A 61 12.14 -5.14 -8.30
CA VAL A 61 11.15 -4.81 -7.25
C VAL A 61 10.31 -6.04 -6.86
N MET A 62 9.98 -6.93 -7.81
CA MET A 62 9.19 -8.14 -7.52
C MET A 62 9.90 -9.06 -6.51
N ALA A 63 11.19 -9.34 -6.73
CA ALA A 63 11.98 -10.20 -5.86
C ALA A 63 12.22 -9.57 -4.48
N ARG A 64 12.33 -8.23 -4.43
CA ARG A 64 12.53 -7.48 -3.18
C ARG A 64 11.24 -7.32 -2.37
N CYS A 65 10.09 -7.32 -3.04
CA CYS A 65 8.80 -7.05 -2.42
C CYS A 65 8.48 -8.03 -1.29
N SER A 66 8.49 -9.32 -1.61
CA SER A 66 8.14 -10.37 -0.66
C SER A 66 9.10 -10.38 0.54
N SER A 67 10.40 -10.32 0.29
CA SER A 67 11.43 -10.33 1.33
C SER A 67 11.39 -9.07 2.21
N CYS A 68 11.16 -7.90 1.64
CA CYS A 68 11.04 -6.66 2.40
C CYS A 68 9.80 -6.65 3.30
N CYS A 69 8.66 -7.12 2.81
CA CYS A 69 7.46 -7.26 3.63
C CYS A 69 7.68 -8.28 4.76
N ALA A 70 8.35 -9.41 4.49
CA ALA A 70 8.69 -10.39 5.52
C ALA A 70 9.61 -9.79 6.61
N MET A 71 10.63 -9.02 6.23
CA MET A 71 11.49 -8.32 7.19
C MET A 71 10.73 -7.28 8.00
N LYS A 72 9.80 -6.54 7.38
CA LYS A 72 8.93 -5.60 8.10
C LYS A 72 8.11 -6.33 9.15
N ALA A 73 7.52 -7.47 8.82
CA ALA A 73 6.75 -8.28 9.75
C ALA A 73 7.58 -8.63 10.98
N LEU A 74 8.80 -9.13 10.76
CA LEU A 74 9.75 -9.46 11.84
C LEU A 74 10.08 -8.24 12.70
N SER A 75 10.30 -7.06 12.08
CA SER A 75 10.57 -5.82 12.82
C SER A 75 9.38 -5.33 13.67
N GLU A 76 8.16 -5.76 13.35
CA GLU A 76 6.95 -5.45 14.11
C GLU A 76 6.57 -6.56 15.12
N GLY A 77 7.41 -7.59 15.27
CA GLY A 77 7.17 -8.72 16.17
C GLY A 77 6.18 -9.77 15.63
N LEU A 78 5.91 -9.74 14.32
CA LEU A 78 5.13 -10.75 13.61
C LEU A 78 6.04 -11.81 13.00
N THR A 79 5.46 -12.93 12.56
CA THR A 79 6.18 -13.96 11.79
C THR A 79 6.12 -13.68 10.29
N THR A 80 7.03 -14.26 9.52
CA THR A 80 7.07 -14.07 8.05
C THR A 80 5.80 -14.58 7.35
N VAL A 81 5.15 -15.63 7.89
CA VAL A 81 3.88 -16.19 7.38
C VAL A 81 2.67 -15.28 7.63
N GLN A 82 2.80 -14.32 8.55
CA GLN A 82 1.77 -13.31 8.79
C GLN A 82 1.92 -12.10 7.85
N SER A 83 2.75 -12.21 6.82
CA SER A 83 2.96 -11.15 5.85
C SER A 83 2.87 -11.66 4.42
N SER A 84 2.43 -10.79 3.53
CA SER A 84 2.43 -11.02 2.09
C SER A 84 2.84 -9.74 1.37
N GLY A 85 3.66 -9.89 0.34
CA GLY A 85 4.17 -8.79 -0.48
C GLY A 85 3.85 -9.01 -1.95
N PHE A 86 3.27 -8.02 -2.60
CA PHE A 86 2.93 -8.06 -4.02
C PHE A 86 3.17 -6.71 -4.69
N LEU A 87 3.43 -6.74 -5.99
CA LEU A 87 3.54 -5.54 -6.79
C LEU A 87 2.17 -4.90 -7.00
N SER A 88 2.13 -3.57 -6.97
CA SER A 88 1.03 -2.78 -7.50
C SER A 88 0.83 -3.08 -8.99
N VAL A 89 -0.37 -2.79 -9.50
CA VAL A 89 -0.74 -2.94 -10.92
C VAL A 89 0.24 -2.20 -11.84
N ASP A 90 0.75 -1.05 -11.40
CA ASP A 90 1.70 -0.23 -12.16
C ASP A 90 3.15 -0.76 -12.09
N GLY A 91 3.41 -1.84 -11.34
CA GLY A 91 4.73 -2.44 -11.15
C GLY A 91 5.74 -1.59 -10.38
N ALA A 92 5.36 -0.37 -9.98
CA ALA A 92 6.25 0.61 -9.39
C ALA A 92 6.31 0.57 -7.86
N ASP A 93 5.27 0.05 -7.21
CA ASP A 93 5.12 0.06 -5.75
C ASP A 93 4.94 -1.34 -5.19
N CYS A 94 5.51 -1.57 -4.02
CA CYS A 94 5.31 -2.76 -3.22
C CYS A 94 4.19 -2.57 -2.22
N ILE A 95 3.24 -3.50 -2.22
CA ILE A 95 2.14 -3.56 -1.27
C ILE A 95 2.45 -4.67 -0.28
N CYS A 96 2.66 -4.30 0.98
CA CYS A 96 2.84 -5.24 2.07
C CYS A 96 1.57 -5.34 2.87
N CYS A 97 1.07 -6.56 3.07
CA CYS A 97 -0.03 -6.85 3.96
C CYS A 97 0.44 -7.64 5.18
N PHE A 98 -0.12 -7.33 6.35
CA PHE A 98 0.23 -7.93 7.63
C PHE A 98 -1.02 -8.38 8.35
N ASN A 99 -1.05 -9.64 8.81
CA ASN A 99 -2.09 -10.13 9.68
C ASN A 99 -1.66 -10.00 11.15
N ASN A 100 -2.08 -8.91 11.77
CA ASN A 100 -1.92 -8.75 13.19
C ASN A 100 -3.13 -9.38 13.90
N ASN A 101 -3.01 -10.67 14.22
CA ASN A 101 -3.97 -11.39 15.08
C ASN A 101 -4.04 -10.81 16.52
N ARG A 102 -3.27 -9.76 16.84
CA ARG A 102 -3.30 -9.03 18.11
C ARG A 102 -4.25 -7.85 17.97
N CYS A 103 -5.51 -8.11 18.26
CA CYS A 103 -6.34 -7.18 19.02
C CYS A 103 -5.95 -7.33 20.51
#